data_AF-A0A2N4SY09-F1
#
_entry.id   AF-A0A2N4SY09-F1
#
_cell.length_a   1.000
_cell.length_b   1.000
_cell.length_c   1.000
_cell.angle_alpha   90.00
_cell.angle_beta   90.00
_cell.angle_gamma   90.00
#
_symmetry.space_group_name_H-M   'P 1'
#
loop_
_entity.id
_entity.type
_entity.pdbx_description
1 polymer ?
#
loop_
_entity_poly.entity_id
_entity_poly.type
_entity_poly.pdbx_seq_one_letter_code
_entity_poly.pdbx_strand_id
1 'polypeptide(L)'
;MQEAQEGDAAATAAILNETVTMQNEVTEIVGPNVFTVGEDDTPVVGVDASAQDIQDGDMVQVTGTVRQILETDIESGWGVDFDDDETSYLIERELDLGVVAEDVQVIEQD
;
A
#
# COMPACT_ATOMS: atom_id res chain seq x y z
N MET A 1 -20.67 -1.35 25.78
CA MET A 1 -19.23 -1.51 25.46
C MET A 1 -19.09 -1.39 23.95
N GLN A 2 -19.22 -0.18 23.45
CA GLN A 2 -19.17 0.17 22.04
C GLN A 2 -18.17 1.31 21.97
N GLU A 3 -16.90 0.98 22.16
CA GLU A 3 -15.79 1.96 22.27
C GLU A 3 -14.54 1.50 21.48
N ALA A 4 -14.61 0.35 20.79
CA ALA A 4 -13.45 -0.21 20.08
C ALA A 4 -13.45 0.05 18.55
N GLN A 5 -14.53 0.57 17.97
CA GLN A 5 -14.62 0.81 16.51
C GLN A 5 -14.56 2.30 16.12
N GLU A 6 -14.76 3.23 17.06
CA GLU A 6 -14.74 4.67 16.76
C GLU A 6 -13.32 5.25 16.67
N GLY A 7 -12.33 4.60 17.30
CA GLY A 7 -10.93 5.03 17.24
C GLY A 7 -10.28 4.76 15.88
N ASP A 8 -10.59 3.60 15.29
CA ASP A 8 -10.01 3.16 14.02
C ASP A 8 -10.58 3.96 12.84
N ALA A 9 -11.91 3.98 12.68
CA ALA A 9 -12.54 4.71 11.58
C ALA A 9 -12.25 6.23 11.58
N ALA A 10 -12.13 6.85 12.76
CA ALA A 10 -11.80 8.27 12.86
C ALA A 10 -10.33 8.57 12.56
N ALA A 11 -9.40 7.72 13.01
CA ALA A 11 -7.98 7.81 12.67
C ALA A 11 -7.76 7.59 11.17
N THR A 12 -8.44 6.59 10.62
CA THR A 12 -8.46 6.22 9.22
C THR A 12 -9.01 7.34 8.32
N ALA A 13 -10.12 7.98 8.71
CA ALA A 13 -10.65 9.14 8.01
C ALA A 13 -9.73 10.38 8.10
N ALA A 14 -8.92 10.49 9.16
CA ALA A 14 -8.00 11.60 9.35
C ALA A 14 -6.76 11.51 8.45
N ILE A 15 -6.38 10.31 8.00
CA ILE A 15 -5.20 10.11 7.14
C ILE A 15 -5.55 9.93 5.66
N LEU A 16 -6.83 9.80 5.29
CA LEU A 16 -7.24 9.67 3.90
C LEU A 16 -6.82 10.92 3.08
N ASN A 17 -6.14 10.68 1.95
CA ASN A 17 -5.50 11.68 1.08
C ASN A 17 -4.29 12.40 1.68
N GLU A 18 -3.82 12.01 2.87
CA GLU A 18 -2.58 12.54 3.43
C GLU A 18 -1.38 11.82 2.83
N THR A 19 -0.30 12.57 2.60
CA THR A 19 1.01 12.00 2.29
C THR A 19 1.67 11.53 3.59
N VAL A 20 2.10 10.27 3.62
CA VAL A 20 2.73 9.65 4.78
C VAL A 20 4.10 9.08 4.39
N THR A 21 4.98 8.99 5.39
CA THR A 21 6.20 8.19 5.32
C THR A 21 6.14 7.15 6.42
N MET A 22 6.27 5.88 6.05
CA MET A 22 6.19 4.74 6.97
C MET A 22 7.38 3.80 6.79
N GLN A 23 7.79 3.13 7.85
CA GLN A 23 8.84 2.09 7.83
C GLN A 23 8.23 0.80 8.35
N ASN A 24 8.09 -0.20 7.48
CA ASN A 24 7.41 -1.47 7.82
C ASN A 24 8.04 -2.63 7.06
N GLU A 25 7.86 -3.83 7.60
CA GLU A 25 8.36 -5.07 6.99
C GLU A 25 7.41 -5.46 5.86
N VAL A 26 7.97 -5.89 4.74
CA VAL A 26 7.21 -6.44 3.62
C VAL A 26 6.68 -7.82 4.01
N THR A 27 5.36 -8.02 3.94
CA THR A 27 4.71 -9.27 4.32
C THR A 27 4.31 -10.16 3.15
N GLU A 28 4.09 -9.57 1.96
CA GLU A 28 3.77 -10.29 0.73
C GLU A 28 4.13 -9.44 -0.49
N ILE A 29 4.70 -10.08 -1.52
CA ILE A 29 4.84 -9.50 -2.86
C ILE A 29 3.73 -10.08 -3.73
N VAL A 30 2.75 -9.26 -4.09
CA VAL A 30 1.62 -9.66 -4.94
C VAL A 30 2.04 -9.63 -6.40
N GLY A 31 2.80 -8.61 -6.80
CA GLY A 31 3.28 -8.44 -8.16
C GLY A 31 4.30 -7.28 -8.29
N PRO A 32 4.64 -6.87 -9.52
CA PRO A 32 5.68 -5.86 -9.78
C PRO A 32 5.38 -4.46 -9.24
N ASN A 33 4.11 -4.13 -9.02
CA ASN A 33 3.59 -2.84 -8.56
C ASN A 33 2.86 -2.95 -7.21
N VAL A 34 2.48 -4.15 -6.76
CA VAL A 34 1.69 -4.33 -5.52
C VAL A 34 2.42 -5.24 -4.52
N PHE A 35 2.51 -4.77 -3.27
CA PHE A 35 3.00 -5.54 -2.13
C PHE A 35 2.29 -5.10 -0.84
N THR A 36 2.44 -5.86 0.24
CA THR A 36 1.88 -5.53 1.55
C THR A 36 2.96 -5.30 2.59
N VAL A 37 2.65 -4.48 3.59
CA VAL A 37 3.56 -4.19 4.71
C VAL A 37 2.87 -4.21 6.06
N GLY A 38 3.66 -4.51 7.10
CA GLY A 38 3.26 -4.42 8.51
C GLY A 38 2.27 -5.50 8.95
N GLU A 39 1.90 -5.49 10.23
CA GLU A 39 1.05 -6.54 10.83
C GLU A 39 -0.38 -6.59 10.28
N ASP A 40 -0.85 -5.48 9.70
CA ASP A 40 -2.20 -5.34 9.14
C ASP A 40 -2.26 -5.66 7.63
N ASP A 41 -1.16 -6.13 7.03
CA ASP A 41 -1.04 -6.38 5.58
C ASP A 41 -1.50 -5.18 4.74
N THR A 42 -1.03 -3.99 5.10
CA THR A 42 -1.44 -2.74 4.44
C THR A 42 -0.98 -2.76 2.98
N PRO A 43 -1.89 -2.61 1.99
CA PRO A 43 -1.51 -2.63 0.59
C PRO A 43 -0.74 -1.37 0.20
N VAL A 44 0.35 -1.58 -0.55
CA VAL A 44 1.17 -0.53 -1.15
C VAL A 44 1.18 -0.72 -2.66
N VAL A 45 0.84 0.34 -3.38
CA VAL A 45 0.84 0.35 -4.85
C VAL A 45 1.94 1.28 -5.34
N GLY A 46 3.02 0.70 -5.84
CA GLY A 46 4.15 1.40 -6.45
C GLY A 46 3.78 1.90 -7.84
N VAL A 47 3.49 3.19 -7.96
CA VAL A 47 3.15 3.84 -9.24
C VAL A 47 4.36 4.46 -9.95
N ASP A 48 5.38 4.86 -9.17
CA ASP A 48 6.65 5.41 -9.65
C ASP A 48 7.87 4.74 -9.00
N ALA A 49 7.64 3.88 -8.00
CA ALA A 49 8.65 3.17 -7.26
C ALA A 49 8.53 1.67 -7.57
N SER A 50 9.44 1.14 -8.38
CA SER A 50 9.43 -0.27 -8.74
C SER A 50 9.68 -1.16 -7.53
N ALA A 51 8.80 -2.13 -7.27
CA ALA A 51 9.03 -3.19 -6.28
C ALA A 51 10.10 -4.22 -6.73
N GLN A 52 10.77 -3.98 -7.87
CA GLN A 52 11.65 -4.95 -8.54
C GLN A 52 12.82 -5.46 -7.69
N ASP A 53 13.28 -4.66 -6.72
CA ASP A 53 14.37 -5.03 -5.81
C ASP A 53 13.89 -5.26 -4.36
N ILE A 54 12.57 -5.36 -4.15
CA ILE A 54 11.97 -5.62 -2.84
C ILE A 54 11.70 -7.11 -2.68
N GLN A 55 12.01 -7.65 -1.50
CA GLN A 55 11.77 -9.03 -1.14
C GLN A 55 10.85 -9.14 0.07
N ASP A 56 10.17 -10.29 0.18
CA ASP A 56 9.48 -10.69 1.41
C ASP A 56 10.44 -10.63 2.61
N GLY A 57 9.99 -10.00 3.70
CA GLY A 57 10.78 -9.77 4.90
C GLY A 57 11.73 -8.57 4.85
N ASP A 58 11.83 -7.86 3.72
CA ASP A 58 12.61 -6.62 3.67
C ASP A 58 11.98 -5.54 4.54
N MET A 59 12.83 -4.77 5.23
CA MET A 59 12.42 -3.53 5.88
C MET A 59 12.41 -2.43 4.83
N VAL A 60 11.27 -1.80 4.59
CA VAL A 60 11.13 -0.73 3.60
C VAL A 60 10.66 0.57 4.23
N GLN A 61 11.18 1.69 3.73
CA GLN A 61 10.60 3.01 3.92
C GLN A 61 9.74 3.35 2.70
N VAL A 62 8.45 3.56 2.91
CA VAL A 62 7.48 3.95 1.88
C VAL A 62 7.05 5.38 2.10
N THR A 63 7.17 6.23 1.07
CA THR A 63 6.53 7.54 1.04
C THR A 63 5.47 7.57 -0.05
N GLY A 64 4.26 7.96 0.31
CA GLY A 64 3.15 7.98 -0.63
C GLY A 64 1.88 8.58 -0.04
N THR A 65 0.81 8.55 -0.82
CA THR A 65 -0.49 9.09 -0.41
C THR A 65 -1.43 7.96 0.03
N VAL A 66 -2.05 8.09 1.21
CA VAL A 66 -3.07 7.15 1.66
C VAL A 66 -4.34 7.34 0.84
N ARG A 67 -4.84 6.29 0.19
CA ARG A 67 -6.05 6.33 -0.65
C ARG A 67 -6.85 5.05 -0.53
N GLN A 68 -8.13 5.14 -0.90
CA GLN A 68 -8.88 3.94 -1.27
C GLN A 68 -8.28 3.37 -2.54
N ILE A 69 -7.95 2.09 -2.51
CA ILE A 69 -7.35 1.40 -3.62
C ILE A 69 -8.49 0.92 -4.53
N LEU A 70 -8.54 1.49 -5.73
CA LEU A 70 -9.44 1.10 -6.79
C LEU A 70 -8.58 0.94 -8.05
N GLU A 71 -8.50 -0.28 -8.58
CA GLU A 71 -7.65 -0.65 -9.72
C GLU A 71 -7.81 0.35 -10.88
N THR A 72 -9.05 0.55 -11.35
CA THR A 72 -9.33 1.46 -12.48
C THR A 72 -8.92 2.92 -12.24
N ASP A 73 -9.01 3.41 -11.00
CA ASP A 73 -8.58 4.76 -10.66
C ASP A 73 -7.05 4.88 -10.71
N ILE A 74 -6.34 3.83 -10.29
CA ILE A 74 -4.89 3.82 -10.28
C ILE A 74 -4.33 3.68 -11.70
N GLU A 75 -4.87 2.76 -12.51
CA GLU A 75 -4.48 2.63 -13.92
C GLU A 75 -4.67 3.95 -14.68
N SER A 76 -5.83 4.58 -14.51
CA SER A 76 -6.16 5.85 -15.17
C SER A 76 -5.35 7.03 -14.65
N GLY A 77 -5.10 7.07 -13.35
CA GLY A 77 -4.41 8.19 -12.68
C GLY A 77 -2.90 8.20 -12.91
N TRP A 78 -2.27 7.03 -13.00
CA TRP A 78 -0.82 6.88 -13.03
C TRP A 78 -0.29 6.09 -14.23
N GLY A 79 -1.16 5.51 -15.06
CA GLY A 79 -0.75 4.78 -16.27
C GLY A 79 -0.04 3.46 -15.97
N VAL A 80 -0.33 2.85 -14.82
CA VAL A 80 0.13 1.52 -14.43
C VAL A 80 -0.69 0.47 -15.16
N ASP A 81 -0.04 -0.63 -15.55
CA ASP A 81 -0.66 -1.82 -16.16
C ASP A 81 -0.41 -2.98 -15.19
N PHE A 82 -1.45 -3.37 -14.45
CA PHE A 82 -1.36 -4.44 -13.45
C PHE A 82 -1.41 -5.81 -14.11
N ASP A 83 -0.68 -6.77 -13.56
CA ASP A 83 -0.81 -8.16 -13.99
C ASP A 83 -2.05 -8.85 -13.39
N ASP A 84 -2.34 -10.08 -13.84
CA ASP A 84 -3.54 -10.83 -13.45
C ASP A 84 -3.61 -11.06 -11.91
N ASP A 85 -2.46 -11.24 -11.24
CA ASP A 85 -2.39 -11.49 -9.80
C ASP A 85 -2.66 -10.19 -9.03
N GLU A 86 -2.06 -9.07 -9.46
CA GLU A 86 -2.29 -7.73 -8.93
C GLU A 86 -3.74 -7.28 -9.11
N THR A 87 -4.30 -7.42 -10.32
CA THR A 87 -5.70 -7.10 -10.60
C THR A 87 -6.63 -7.90 -9.71
N SER A 88 -6.40 -9.22 -9.58
CA SER A 88 -7.24 -10.08 -8.73
C SER A 88 -7.20 -9.61 -7.27
N TYR A 89 -6.01 -9.31 -6.75
CA TYR A 89 -5.81 -8.81 -5.39
C TYR A 89 -6.52 -7.46 -5.15
N LEU A 90 -6.37 -6.51 -6.07
CA LEU A 90 -6.94 -5.16 -5.94
C LEU A 90 -8.48 -5.17 -6.03
N ILE A 91 -9.05 -6.10 -6.80
CA ILE A 91 -10.51 -6.30 -6.89
C ILE A 91 -11.06 -6.90 -5.58
N GLU A 92 -10.36 -7.87 -5.00
CA GLU A 92 -10.78 -8.49 -3.73
C GLU A 92 -10.75 -7.49 -2.55
N ARG A 93 -9.86 -6.51 -2.62
CA ARG A 93 -9.67 -5.44 -1.63
C ARG A 93 -10.18 -4.08 -2.13
N GLU A 94 -11.15 -4.08 -3.03
CA GLU A 94 -11.73 -2.85 -3.55
C GLU A 94 -12.23 -1.97 -2.38
N LEU A 95 -11.84 -0.68 -2.39
CA LEU A 95 -12.16 0.32 -1.36
C LEU A 95 -11.39 0.19 -0.04
N ASP A 96 -10.54 -0.82 0.13
CA ASP A 96 -9.61 -0.85 1.25
C ASP A 96 -8.63 0.32 1.13
N LEU A 97 -8.14 0.76 2.28
CA LEU A 97 -7.12 1.80 2.30
C LEU A 97 -5.75 1.19 2.11
N GLY A 98 -4.98 1.84 1.25
CA GLY A 98 -3.58 1.54 1.02
C GLY A 98 -2.80 2.81 0.79
N VAL A 99 -1.55 2.63 0.41
CA VAL A 99 -0.64 3.73 0.09
C VAL A 99 -0.29 3.64 -1.39
N VAL A 100 -0.63 4.69 -2.15
CA VAL A 100 -0.09 4.87 -3.49
C VAL A 100 1.30 5.48 -3.33
N ALA A 101 2.33 4.67 -3.55
CA ALA A 101 3.72 4.98 -3.24
C ALA A 101 4.40 5.77 -4.36
N GLU A 102 4.97 6.90 -3.97
CA GLU A 102 5.77 7.78 -4.82
C GLU A 102 7.27 7.41 -4.72
N ASP A 103 7.69 6.89 -3.56
CA ASP A 103 9.06 6.44 -3.28
C ASP A 103 9.04 5.23 -2.35
N VAL A 104 9.87 4.23 -2.67
CA VAL A 104 10.07 3.04 -1.83
C VAL A 104 11.56 2.73 -1.77
N GLN A 105 12.09 2.57 -0.55
CA GLN A 105 13.50 2.28 -0.32
C GLN A 105 13.64 1.13 0.68
N VAL A 106 14.39 0.09 0.29
CA VAL A 106 14.84 -0.94 1.24
C VAL A 106 15.85 -0.30 2.19
N ILE A 107 15.64 -0.50 3.50
CA ILE A 107 16.50 0.03 4.55
C ILE A 107 17.14 -1.14 5.32
N GLU A 108 18.44 -1.03 5.61
CA GLU A 108 19.13 -2.04 6.41
C GLU A 108 18.70 -1.92 7.88
N GLN A 109 18.37 -3.05 8.53
CA GLN A 109 18.18 -3.08 9.97
C GLN A 109 19.56 -3.25 10.65
N ASP A 110 20.06 -2.18 11.28
CA ASP A 110 21.28 -2.18 12.13
C ASP A 110 21.13 -3.00 13.42
#